data_AF-A0A6C0BWZ7-F1
#
_entry.id   AF-A0A6C0BWZ7-F1
#
_cell.length_a   1.000
_cell.length_b   1.000
_cell.length_c   1.000
_cell.angle_alpha   90.00
_cell.angle_beta   90.00
_cell.angle_gamma   90.00
#
_symmetry.space_group_name_H-M   'P 1'
#
loop_
_entity.id
_entity.type
_entity.pdbx_description
1 polymer ?
#
loop_
_entity_poly.entity_id
_entity_poly.type
_entity_poly.pdbx_seq_one_letter_code
_entity_poly.pdbx_strand_id
1 'polypeptide(L)'
;MIGLSKLSIRSKKGAWFIITHLLASLFFAILYLVSYHIFLEQDKQEGNKIPDAPLGFWYWLWFSLITQTTVGYGGVEDKNSNTEAFSKIKSNLFKIANCAQLISIFVITGYSL
;
A
#
# COMPACT_ATOMS: atom_id res chain seq x y z
N MET A 1 29.25 -6.80 -19.30
CA MET A 1 27.86 -7.24 -19.57
C MET A 1 27.35 -7.97 -18.34
N ILE A 2 26.52 -7.33 -17.52
CA ILE A 2 25.86 -7.99 -16.38
C ILE A 2 24.78 -8.88 -16.98
N GLY A 3 24.96 -10.20 -16.84
CA GLY A 3 24.04 -11.19 -17.38
C GLY A 3 22.67 -11.11 -16.73
N LEU A 4 21.73 -10.48 -17.43
CA LEU A 4 20.29 -10.50 -17.13
C LEU A 4 19.69 -11.93 -17.13
N SER A 5 20.45 -12.95 -17.53
CA SER A 5 20.06 -14.36 -17.47
C SER A 5 20.09 -14.97 -16.06
N LYS A 6 20.64 -14.27 -15.06
CA LYS A 6 20.52 -14.65 -13.64
C LYS A 6 19.35 -13.99 -12.92
N LEU A 7 18.41 -13.40 -13.66
CA LEU A 7 17.12 -12.94 -13.13
C LEU A 7 16.11 -14.10 -12.95
N SER A 8 16.60 -15.31 -12.72
CA SER A 8 15.78 -16.44 -12.29
C SER A 8 15.81 -16.44 -10.77
N ILE A 9 14.64 -16.21 -10.16
CA ILE A 9 14.38 -16.28 -8.71
C ILE A 9 14.88 -17.64 -8.20
N ARG A 10 16.13 -17.70 -7.74
CA ARG A 10 16.83 -18.98 -7.48
C ARG A 10 16.61 -19.51 -6.07
N SER A 11 15.84 -18.82 -5.23
CA SER A 11 15.52 -19.23 -3.85
C SER A 11 14.02 -19.43 -3.73
N LYS A 12 13.58 -20.68 -3.49
CA LYS A 12 12.18 -20.97 -3.12
C LYS A 12 11.75 -20.14 -1.91
N LYS A 13 12.68 -19.82 -1.00
CA LYS A 13 12.42 -19.01 0.20
C LYS A 13 12.11 -17.56 -0.16
N GLY A 14 12.90 -16.96 -1.06
CA GLY A 14 12.65 -15.60 -1.55
C GLY A 14 11.30 -15.45 -2.27
N ALA A 15 10.95 -16.42 -3.12
CA ALA A 15 9.64 -16.44 -3.77
C ALA A 15 8.49 -16.53 -2.75
N TRP A 16 8.61 -17.43 -1.77
CA TRP A 16 7.65 -17.55 -0.67
C TRP A 16 7.55 -16.27 0.15
N PHE A 17 8.67 -15.64 0.48
CA PHE A 17 8.72 -14.37 1.20
C PHE A 17 7.90 -13.28 0.48
N ILE A 18 8.10 -13.12 -0.82
CA ILE A 18 7.38 -12.13 -1.64
C ILE A 18 5.88 -12.43 -1.64
N ILE A 19 5.50 -13.69 -1.88
CA ILE A 19 4.09 -14.10 -1.91
C ILE A 19 3.43 -13.85 -0.56
N THR A 20 4.08 -14.24 0.55
CA THR A 20 3.54 -14.06 1.89
C THR A 20 3.38 -12.58 2.23
N HIS A 21 4.31 -11.70 1.85
CA HIS A 21 4.18 -10.25 2.06
C HIS A 21 3.03 -9.65 1.24
N LEU A 22 2.88 -10.05 -0.03
CA LEU A 22 1.77 -9.57 -0.86
C LEU A 22 0.41 -10.05 -0.32
N LEU A 23 0.32 -11.30 0.13
CA LEU A 23 -0.89 -11.84 0.75
C LEU A 23 -1.19 -11.15 2.08
N ALA A 24 -0.17 -10.92 2.92
CA ALA A 24 -0.34 -10.15 4.15
C ALA A 24 -0.81 -8.72 3.85
N SER A 25 -0.23 -8.06 2.85
CA SER A 25 -0.64 -6.73 2.39
C SER A 25 -2.11 -6.69 2.01
N LEU A 26 -2.58 -7.68 1.24
CA LEU A 26 -3.99 -7.80 0.86
C LEU A 26 -4.89 -8.08 2.08
N PHE A 27 -4.48 -8.99 2.95
CA PHE A 27 -5.21 -9.34 4.17
C PHE A 27 -5.41 -8.14 5.09
N PHE A 28 -4.35 -7.40 5.40
CA PHE A 28 -4.44 -6.19 6.23
C PHE A 28 -5.24 -5.07 5.55
N ALA A 29 -5.16 -4.93 4.22
CA ALA A 29 -6.00 -3.97 3.49
C ALA A 29 -7.50 -4.25 3.68
N ILE A 30 -7.90 -5.53 3.66
CA ILE A 30 -9.29 -5.94 3.93
C ILE A 30 -9.65 -5.66 5.39
N LEU A 31 -8.78 -5.99 6.35
CA LEU A 31 -9.02 -5.70 7.76
C LEU A 31 -9.21 -4.20 8.03
N TYR A 32 -8.39 -3.34 7.43
CA TYR A 32 -8.55 -1.89 7.56
C TYR A 32 -9.85 -1.39 6.94
N LEU A 33 -10.22 -1.91 5.77
CA LEU A 33 -11.49 -1.55 5.13
C LEU A 33 -12.71 -1.94 5.99
N VAL A 34 -12.72 -3.17 6.53
CA VAL A 34 -13.79 -3.64 7.42
C VAL A 34 -13.82 -2.80 8.70
N SER A 35 -12.67 -2.56 9.32
CA SER A 35 -12.57 -1.72 10.51
C SER A 35 -13.10 -0.30 10.26
N TYR A 36 -12.75 0.31 9.13
CA TYR A 36 -13.25 1.61 8.73
C TYR A 36 -14.78 1.63 8.61
N HIS A 37 -15.38 0.61 7.98
CA HIS A 37 -16.83 0.53 7.89
C HIS A 37 -17.52 0.38 9.26
N ILE A 38 -16.93 -0.38 10.18
CA ILE A 38 -17.44 -0.50 11.55
C ILE A 38 -17.40 0.87 12.25
N PHE A 39 -16.27 1.59 12.17
CA PHE A 39 -16.13 2.92 12.76
C PHE A 39 -17.11 3.93 12.17
N LEU A 40 -17.31 3.93 10.84
CA LEU A 40 -18.28 4.82 10.19
C LEU A 40 -19.72 4.57 10.66
N GLU A 41 -20.13 3.31 10.84
CA GLU A 41 -21.45 2.98 11.36
C GLU A 41 -21.63 3.44 12.81
N GLN A 42 -20.57 3.34 13.63
CA GLN A 42 -20.58 3.87 15.01
C GLN A 42 -20.73 5.40 15.02
N ASP A 43 -19.90 6.12 14.26
CA ASP A 43 -19.97 7.59 14.16
C ASP A 43 -21.35 8.07 13.67
N LYS A 44 -21.94 7.33 12.72
CA LYS A 44 -23.29 7.62 12.23
C LYS A 44 -24.37 7.46 13.30
N GLN A 45 -24.25 6.46 14.17
CA GLN A 45 -25.17 6.25 15.28
C GLN A 45 -25.02 7.33 16.37
N GLU A 46 -23.80 7.82 16.58
CA GLU A 46 -23.49 8.88 17.55
C GLU A 46 -23.83 10.29 17.05
N GLY A 47 -24.20 10.44 15.77
CA GLY A 47 -24.47 11.74 15.15
C GLY A 47 -23.21 12.55 14.85
N ASN A 48 -22.04 11.91 14.84
CA ASN A 48 -20.77 12.53 14.47
C ASN A 48 -20.74 12.87 12.97
N LYS A 49 -19.91 13.86 12.59
CA LYS A 49 -19.68 14.19 11.18
C LYS A 49 -18.93 13.06 10.49
N ILE A 50 -19.57 12.45 9.50
CA ILE A 50 -18.96 11.43 8.63
C ILE A 50 -18.07 12.14 7.59
N PRO A 51 -16.87 11.60 7.29
CA PRO A 51 -16.02 12.16 6.23
C PRO A 51 -16.72 12.16 4.85
N ASP A 52 -16.54 13.26 4.10
CA ASP A 52 -17.24 13.53 2.83
C ASP A 52 -16.93 12.54 1.69
N ALA A 53 -15.84 11.78 1.79
CA ALA A 53 -15.42 10.83 0.75
C ALA A 53 -15.10 9.46 1.36
N PRO A 54 -15.79 8.38 0.92
CA PRO A 54 -15.47 7.04 1.37
C PRO A 54 -14.07 6.64 0.89
N LEU A 55 -13.22 6.20 1.82
CA LEU A 55 -11.93 5.61 1.51
C LEU A 55 -12.15 4.20 0.95
N GLY A 56 -11.99 4.05 -0.37
CA GLY A 56 -12.17 2.76 -1.05
C GLY A 56 -11.01 1.78 -0.82
N PHE A 57 -11.21 0.53 -1.26
CA PHE A 57 -10.22 -0.56 -1.13
C PHE A 57 -8.79 -0.18 -1.55
N TRP A 58 -8.63 0.54 -2.67
CA TRP A 58 -7.31 0.94 -3.17
C TRP A 58 -6.54 1.86 -2.22
N TYR A 59 -7.25 2.68 -1.43
CA TYR A 59 -6.62 3.48 -0.38
C TYR A 59 -6.06 2.58 0.71
N TRP A 60 -6.83 1.59 1.17
CA TRP A 60 -6.39 0.67 2.22
C TRP A 60 -5.32 -0.31 1.76
N LEU A 61 -5.32 -0.69 0.49
CA LEU A 61 -4.22 -1.46 -0.11
C LEU A 61 -2.93 -0.64 -0.14
N TRP A 62 -3.00 0.62 -0.58
CA TRP A 62 -1.88 1.54 -0.51
C TRP A 62 -1.37 1.71 0.94
N PHE A 63 -2.29 1.97 1.87
CA PHE A 63 -1.98 2.12 3.29
C PHE A 63 -1.29 0.88 3.90
N SER A 64 -1.76 -0.31 3.53
CA SER A 64 -1.14 -1.57 3.96
C SER A 64 0.28 -1.72 3.41
N LEU A 65 0.50 -1.41 2.13
CA LEU A 65 1.83 -1.48 1.48
C LEU A 65 2.85 -0.54 2.12
N ILE A 66 2.49 0.72 2.37
CA ILE A 66 3.41 1.69 3.01
C ILE A 66 3.74 1.32 4.47
N THR A 67 2.81 0.66 5.16
CA THR A 67 2.98 0.24 6.55
C THR A 67 3.94 -0.95 6.64
N GLN A 68 3.74 -1.97 5.78
CA GLN A 68 4.62 -3.15 5.74
C GLN A 68 6.02 -2.84 5.24
N THR A 69 6.15 -1.84 4.35
CA THR A 69 7.46 -1.36 3.89
C THR A 69 8.12 -0.37 4.85
N THR A 70 7.48 -0.03 5.98
CA THR A 70 7.95 0.95 6.98
C THR A 70 8.20 2.36 6.44
N VAL A 71 7.67 2.65 5.25
CA VAL A 71 7.78 3.97 4.60
C VAL A 71 6.93 5.00 5.34
N GLY A 72 5.73 4.62 5.78
CA GLY A 72 5.00 5.36 6.83
C GLY A 72 4.35 6.69 6.45
N TYR A 73 4.24 7.06 5.16
CA TYR A 73 3.62 8.33 4.75
C TYR A 73 2.11 8.19 4.47
N GLY A 74 1.26 8.86 5.26
CA GLY A 74 -0.22 8.81 5.11
C GLY A 74 -0.80 9.58 3.91
N GLY A 75 0.05 10.23 3.11
CA GLY A 75 -0.34 11.04 1.96
C GLY A 75 0.87 11.58 1.21
N VAL A 76 0.63 12.40 0.19
CA VAL A 76 1.67 13.04 -0.62
C VAL A 76 1.46 14.55 -0.54
N GLU A 77 2.53 15.27 -0.22
CA GLU A 77 2.50 16.73 -0.18
C GLU A 77 2.48 17.30 -1.61
N ASP A 78 1.55 18.22 -1.86
CA ASP A 78 1.51 19.00 -3.08
C ASP A 78 2.50 20.18 -3.05
N LYS A 79 2.54 20.97 -4.13
CA LYS A 79 3.41 22.16 -4.24
C LYS A 79 3.09 23.26 -3.22
N ASN A 80 1.94 23.20 -2.58
CA ASN A 80 1.45 24.15 -1.60
C ASN A 80 1.51 23.58 -0.17
N SER A 81 2.22 22.46 0.04
CA SER A 81 2.30 21.75 1.32
C SER A 81 0.96 21.24 1.85
N ASN A 82 -0.04 21.03 0.98
CA ASN A 82 -1.24 20.31 1.34
C ASN A 82 -0.99 18.81 1.23
N THR A 83 -1.30 18.06 2.28
CA THR A 83 -1.25 16.60 2.25
C THR A 83 -2.50 16.06 1.57
N GLU A 84 -2.35 15.57 0.34
CA GLU A 84 -3.42 14.87 -0.35
C GLU A 84 -3.33 13.36 -0.11
N ALA A 85 -4.49 12.72 0.09
CA ALA A 85 -4.56 11.27 0.12
C ALA A 85 -4.07 10.70 -1.22
N PHE A 86 -3.28 9.62 -1.18
CA PHE A 86 -2.72 8.98 -2.38
C PHE A 86 -3.77 8.65 -3.46
N SER A 87 -4.98 8.28 -3.02
CA SER A 87 -6.11 8.00 -3.92
C SER A 87 -6.52 9.22 -4.76
N LYS A 88 -6.37 10.44 -4.24
CA LYS A 88 -6.78 11.71 -4.88
C LYS A 88 -5.75 12.25 -5.88
N ILE A 89 -4.52 11.73 -5.87
CA ILE A 89 -3.47 12.16 -6.81
C ILE A 89 -3.91 11.89 -8.25
N LYS A 90 -3.93 12.93 -9.10
CA LYS A 90 -4.37 12.81 -10.50
C LYS A 90 -3.39 12.05 -11.40
N SER A 91 -2.09 12.08 -11.08
CA SER A 91 -1.06 11.46 -11.91
C SER A 91 -1.01 9.94 -11.74
N ASN A 92 -1.48 9.21 -12.75
CA ASN A 92 -1.37 7.75 -12.78
C ASN A 92 0.08 7.26 -12.83
N LEU A 93 0.97 7.98 -13.52
CA LEU A 93 2.40 7.64 -13.55
C LEU A 93 3.03 7.74 -12.16
N PHE A 94 2.70 8.79 -11.41
CA PHE A 94 3.19 8.97 -10.05
C PHE A 94 2.69 7.85 -9.12
N LYS A 95 1.42 7.46 -9.26
CA LYS A 95 0.83 6.32 -8.55
C LYS A 95 1.56 5.01 -8.86
N ILE A 96 1.80 4.73 -10.14
CA ILE A 96 2.50 3.50 -10.58
C ILE A 96 3.95 3.48 -10.07
N ALA A 97 4.68 4.60 -10.20
CA ALA A 97 6.06 4.69 -9.75
C ALA A 97 6.18 4.45 -8.23
N ASN A 98 5.28 5.03 -7.45
CA ASN A 98 5.23 4.83 -6.01
C ASN A 98 4.89 3.38 -5.64
N CYS A 99 3.87 2.78 -6.26
CA CYS A 99 3.57 1.36 -6.06
C CYS A 99 4.76 0.47 -6.44
N ALA A 100 5.43 0.75 -7.57
CA ALA A 100 6.61 0.02 -8.00
C ALA A 100 7.76 0.15 -7.00
N GLN A 101 7.97 1.34 -6.42
CA GLN A 101 8.95 1.55 -5.36
C GLN A 101 8.64 0.69 -4.13
N LEU A 102 7.39 0.65 -3.66
CA LEU A 102 7.02 -0.20 -2.52
C LEU A 102 7.22 -1.69 -2.83
N ILE A 103 6.80 -2.15 -4.00
CA ILE A 103 6.98 -3.55 -4.43
C ILE A 103 8.47 -3.88 -4.56
N SER A 104 9.31 -2.93 -4.99
CA SER A 104 10.75 -3.15 -5.12
C SER A 104 11.42 -3.53 -3.80
N ILE A 105 10.92 -3.02 -2.66
CA ILE A 105 11.43 -3.38 -1.33
C ILE A 105 11.21 -4.87 -1.08
N PHE A 106 10.00 -5.38 -1.33
CA PHE A 106 9.71 -6.81 -1.17
C PHE A 106 10.55 -7.68 -2.11
N VAL A 107 10.75 -7.24 -3.36
CA VAL A 107 11.54 -7.98 -4.34
C VAL A 107 13.02 -8.01 -3.98
N ILE A 108 13.61 -6.87 -3.58
CA ILE A 108 15.02 -6.78 -3.18
C ILE A 108 15.27 -7.60 -1.91
N THR A 109 14.41 -7.47 -0.90
CA THR A 109 14.50 -8.25 0.34
C THR A 109 14.31 -9.74 0.05
N GLY A 110 13.32 -10.12 -0.75
CA GLY A 110 13.10 -11.50 -1.17
C GLY A 110 14.25 -12.09 -1.96
N TYR A 111 14.92 -11.29 -2.80
CA TYR A 111 16.11 -11.72 -3.53
C TYR A 111 17.31 -11.95 -2.62
N SER A 112 17.41 -11.24 -1.50
CA SER A 112 18.50 -11.39 -0.53
C SER A 112 18.39 -12.63 0.38
N LEU A 113 17.27 -13.37 0.31
CA LEU A 113 16.94 -14.55 1.14
C LEU A 113 17.13 -15.89 0.40
#